data_AF-A0A6P4J9T4-F1
#
_entry.id   AF-A0A6P4J9T4-F1
#
_cell.length_a   1.000
_cell.length_b   1.000
_cell.length_c   1.000
_cell.angle_alpha   90.00
_cell.angle_beta   90.00
_cell.angle_gamma   90.00
#
_symmetry.space_group_name_H-M   'P 1'
#
loop_
_entity.id
_entity.type
_entity.pdbx_description
1 polymer ?
#
loop_
_entity_poly.entity_id
_entity_poly.type
_entity_poly.pdbx_seq_one_letter_code
_entity_poly.pdbx_strand_id
1 'polypeptide(L)'
;MARRIQSRYIFETAEGMRIFRHQRFVNGSRRADCPTCETRTPVDEPYSHHWHNDAANNRSHHIKIGSEEQKILKTIEDQDIEVFMLCDGSITPRTNDFLLDAGMDAVPQLLRFLIFGTEKLEVCVGFYVDVKQERMYFESSPLNIEHHLDIGEAVDMIFSMLLEKISNYVLLHQRVPLEACVIKRMKVTAKRHLYPPNATCVSKLPLQYRVKNAAGCLERGVKQSSSDLALVAENYLKHGDKGRSIPASLSINIYCFRVCTTTKELYTVPYLLRGEDVENTPTFVLQTDVVGGFRGLLEIRNIRKFLRPDKQDRVFECRQCQSHFVDRVHFALHKQIDCGRNFMVWNMDKDAIELHENCIPLPKDYFKYEWIGLASKGK
;
A
#
# COMPACT_ATOMS: atom_id res chain seq x y z
N MET A 1 16.07 0.32 19.57
CA MET A 1 16.61 1.25 18.55
C MET A 1 16.38 0.63 17.18
N ALA A 2 15.53 1.24 16.35
CA ALA A 2 15.23 0.74 15.01
C ALA A 2 16.51 0.71 14.15
N ARG A 3 16.78 -0.43 13.51
CA ARG A 3 17.93 -0.62 12.62
C ARG A 3 17.80 0.38 11.46
N ARG A 4 18.76 1.30 11.31
CA ARG A 4 18.80 2.26 10.20
C ARG A 4 19.16 1.50 8.92
N ILE A 5 18.14 1.15 8.15
CA ILE A 5 18.31 0.58 6.81
C ILE A 5 18.25 1.75 5.85
N GLN A 6 19.39 2.10 5.28
CA GLN A 6 19.43 3.05 4.17
C GLN A 6 19.37 2.23 2.88
N SER A 7 18.50 2.63 1.96
CA SER A 7 18.36 2.01 0.65
C SER A 7 18.79 2.98 -0.44
N ARG A 8 19.42 2.44 -1.48
CA ARG A 8 19.86 3.17 -2.66
C ARG A 8 19.48 2.41 -3.91
N TYR A 9 18.90 3.11 -4.88
CA TYR A 9 18.58 2.58 -6.20
C TYR A 9 19.56 3.15 -7.21
N ILE A 10 20.18 2.30 -8.02
CA ILE A 10 21.29 2.65 -8.90
C ILE A 10 20.97 2.16 -10.30
N PHE A 11 21.15 3.04 -11.28
CA PHE A 11 21.28 2.69 -12.69
C PHE A 11 22.73 2.87 -13.09
N GLU A 12 23.35 1.82 -13.62
CA GLU A 12 24.69 1.87 -14.19
C GLU A 12 24.66 1.32 -15.61
N THR A 13 25.59 1.79 -16.44
CA THR A 13 25.81 1.25 -17.78
C THR A 13 27.17 0.58 -17.77
N ALA A 14 27.21 -0.72 -18.03
CA ALA A 14 28.43 -1.51 -18.09
C ALA A 14 28.32 -2.52 -19.24
N GLU A 15 29.39 -2.67 -20.03
CA GLU A 15 29.50 -3.72 -21.06
C GLU A 15 28.33 -3.73 -22.08
N GLY A 16 27.83 -2.54 -22.48
CA GLY A 16 26.69 -2.45 -23.42
C GLY A 16 25.32 -2.79 -22.79
N MET A 17 25.28 -2.98 -21.48
CA MET A 17 24.07 -3.27 -20.70
C MET A 17 23.78 -2.12 -19.73
N ARG A 18 22.51 -1.78 -19.58
CA ARG A 18 22.00 -1.03 -18.43
C ARG A 18 21.64 -2.01 -17.33
N ILE A 19 22.10 -1.72 -16.12
CA ILE A 19 21.89 -2.55 -14.95
C ILE A 19 21.20 -1.68 -13.90
N PHE A 20 20.10 -2.19 -13.37
CA PHE A 20 19.43 -1.62 -12.21
C PHE A 20 19.76 -2.46 -10.98
N ARG A 21 20.15 -1.80 -9.88
CA ARG A 21 20.37 -2.44 -8.57
C ARG A 21 19.70 -1.68 -7.44
N HIS A 22 19.21 -2.42 -6.46
CA HIS A 22 18.81 -1.90 -5.16
C HIS A 22 19.83 -2.35 -4.12
N GLN A 23 20.51 -1.40 -3.51
CA GLN A 23 21.49 -1.61 -2.45
C GLN A 23 20.90 -1.26 -1.09
N ARG A 24 21.20 -2.11 -0.11
CA ARG A 24 20.82 -1.93 1.28
C ARG A 24 22.07 -1.72 2.11
N PHE A 25 22.01 -0.76 3.02
CA PHE A 25 23.06 -0.48 3.98
C PHE A 25 22.58 -0.94 5.36
N VAL A 26 23.24 -1.95 5.90
CA VAL A 26 23.04 -2.39 7.28
C VAL A 26 24.06 -1.68 8.14
N ASN A 27 23.59 -0.91 9.13
CA ASN A 27 24.44 -0.15 10.07
C ASN A 27 25.41 0.83 9.38
N GLY A 28 24.99 1.44 8.26
CA GLY A 28 25.75 2.48 7.54
C GLY A 28 27.04 2.01 6.84
N SER A 29 27.47 0.76 7.02
CA SER A 29 28.77 0.26 6.55
C SER A 29 28.68 -0.99 5.68
N ARG A 30 27.80 -1.95 6.00
CA ARG A 30 27.68 -3.19 5.22
C ARG A 30 26.70 -3.00 4.07
N ARG A 31 27.24 -2.98 2.85
CA ARG A 31 26.47 -2.94 1.60
C ARG A 31 26.06 -4.35 1.20
N ALA A 32 24.78 -4.55 0.92
CA ALA A 32 24.27 -5.78 0.36
C ALA A 32 23.28 -5.46 -0.77
N ASP A 33 23.49 -6.06 -1.94
CA ASP A 33 22.53 -5.96 -3.02
C ASP A 33 21.24 -6.71 -2.65
N CYS A 34 20.12 -6.20 -3.12
CA CYS A 34 18.82 -6.83 -2.98
C CYS A 34 18.71 -7.98 -3.98
N PRO A 35 18.40 -9.21 -3.54
CA PRO A 35 18.37 -10.39 -4.42
C PRO A 35 17.23 -10.33 -5.45
N THR A 36 16.22 -9.49 -5.23
CA THR A 36 14.99 -9.47 -6.04
C THR A 36 14.88 -8.29 -6.99
N CYS A 37 15.75 -7.29 -6.87
CA CYS A 37 15.63 -6.05 -7.63
C CYS A 37 16.62 -5.94 -8.79
N GLU A 38 17.67 -6.77 -8.87
CA GLU A 38 18.60 -6.67 -10.00
C GLU A 38 17.91 -7.02 -11.32
N THR A 39 18.05 -6.12 -12.30
CA THR A 39 17.61 -6.32 -13.68
C THR A 39 18.66 -5.79 -14.65
N ARG A 40 18.77 -6.44 -15.80
CA ARG A 40 19.73 -6.09 -16.86
C ARG A 40 19.01 -6.00 -18.18
N THR A 41 19.32 -4.97 -18.96
CA THR A 41 18.70 -4.72 -20.26
C THR A 41 19.76 -4.11 -21.18
N PRO A 42 19.83 -4.51 -22.46
CA PRO A 42 20.70 -3.85 -23.44
C PRO A 42 20.50 -2.32 -23.47
N VAL A 43 21.54 -1.56 -23.79
CA VAL A 43 21.49 -0.07 -23.77
C VAL A 43 20.55 0.50 -24.84
N ASP A 44 20.43 -0.20 -25.98
CA ASP A 44 19.60 0.15 -27.14
C ASP A 44 18.10 -0.08 -26.92
N GLU A 45 17.73 -0.90 -25.94
CA GLU A 45 16.34 -1.15 -25.59
C GLU A 45 15.68 0.02 -24.81
N PRO A 46 14.37 0.03 -24.59
CA PRO A 46 13.70 0.97 -23.69
C PRO A 46 13.98 0.70 -22.20
N TYR A 47 13.96 1.75 -21.36
CA TYR A 47 14.06 1.60 -19.90
C TYR A 47 12.95 0.73 -19.30
N SER A 48 11.76 0.73 -19.92
CA SER A 48 10.62 -0.07 -19.47
C SER A 48 10.87 -1.59 -19.51
N HIS A 49 11.83 -2.06 -20.31
CA HIS A 49 12.16 -3.49 -20.42
C HIS A 49 12.73 -4.07 -19.13
N HIS A 50 13.33 -3.23 -18.27
CA HIS A 50 13.74 -3.64 -16.92
C HIS A 50 12.57 -4.19 -16.09
N TRP A 51 11.33 -3.80 -16.41
CA TRP A 51 10.14 -4.05 -15.60
C TRP A 51 9.08 -4.91 -16.29
N HIS A 52 9.32 -5.33 -17.53
CA HIS A 52 8.31 -6.01 -18.35
C HIS A 52 7.98 -7.42 -17.82
N ASN A 53 8.98 -8.11 -17.30
CA ASN A 53 8.85 -9.47 -16.78
C ASN A 53 8.56 -9.53 -15.27
N ASP A 54 8.14 -8.42 -14.65
CA ASP A 54 7.87 -8.39 -13.20
C ASP A 54 6.79 -9.41 -12.81
N ALA A 55 5.77 -9.62 -13.64
CA ALA A 55 4.73 -10.61 -13.39
C ALA A 55 5.26 -12.05 -13.49
N ALA A 56 6.05 -12.37 -14.51
CA ALA A 56 6.62 -13.70 -14.71
C ALA A 56 7.65 -14.06 -13.63
N ASN A 57 8.38 -13.06 -13.13
CA ASN A 57 9.43 -13.24 -12.12
C ASN A 57 8.93 -13.12 -10.68
N ASN A 58 7.60 -13.07 -10.47
CA ASN A 58 6.98 -12.88 -9.15
C ASN A 58 7.48 -11.62 -8.40
N ARG A 59 7.76 -10.55 -9.16
CA ARG A 59 8.20 -9.23 -8.67
C ARG A 59 7.09 -8.18 -8.72
N SER A 60 5.98 -8.48 -9.39
CA SER A 60 4.84 -7.58 -9.48
C SER A 60 4.16 -7.41 -8.12
N HIS A 61 3.81 -6.17 -7.80
CA HIS A 61 2.99 -5.81 -6.65
C HIS A 61 1.50 -5.67 -7.03
N HIS A 62 1.18 -5.87 -8.31
CA HIS A 62 -0.19 -5.82 -8.82
C HIS A 62 -0.91 -7.13 -8.52
N ILE A 63 -2.20 -7.03 -8.23
CA ILE A 63 -3.08 -8.20 -8.12
C ILE A 63 -3.68 -8.54 -9.48
N LYS A 64 -4.17 -9.76 -9.64
CA LYS A 64 -4.91 -10.18 -10.83
C LYS A 64 -6.40 -10.14 -10.49
N ILE A 65 -7.23 -9.54 -11.32
CA ILE A 65 -8.69 -9.58 -11.12
C ILE A 65 -9.31 -10.04 -12.45
N GLY A 66 -9.87 -11.25 -12.46
CA GLY A 66 -10.62 -11.79 -13.58
C GLY A 66 -12.10 -11.49 -13.51
N SER A 67 -12.89 -12.15 -14.37
CA SER A 67 -14.35 -11.99 -14.40
C SER A 67 -15.04 -12.49 -13.14
N GLU A 68 -14.55 -13.58 -12.55
CA GLU A 68 -15.14 -14.14 -11.33
C GLU A 68 -14.86 -13.23 -10.12
N GLU A 69 -13.64 -12.71 -10.00
CA GLU A 69 -13.28 -11.75 -8.96
C GLU A 69 -14.10 -10.45 -9.07
N GLN A 70 -14.36 -9.96 -10.29
CA GLN A 70 -15.24 -8.80 -10.50
C GLN A 70 -16.69 -9.06 -10.09
N LYS A 71 -17.21 -10.28 -10.34
CA LYS A 71 -18.56 -10.65 -9.87
C LYS A 71 -18.63 -10.65 -8.34
N ILE A 72 -17.59 -11.12 -7.66
CA ILE A 72 -17.53 -11.10 -6.18
C ILE A 72 -17.53 -9.66 -5.67
N LEU A 73 -16.74 -8.77 -6.29
CA LEU A 73 -16.76 -7.34 -5.94
C LEU A 73 -18.16 -6.73 -6.12
N LYS A 74 -18.83 -7.07 -7.22
CA LYS A 74 -20.20 -6.61 -7.45
C LYS A 74 -21.16 -7.14 -6.39
N THR A 75 -21.06 -8.41 -5.99
CA THR A 75 -21.87 -8.96 -4.89
C THR A 75 -21.62 -8.25 -3.56
N ILE A 76 -20.35 -7.92 -3.26
CA ILE A 76 -19.97 -7.15 -2.07
C ILE A 76 -20.63 -5.77 -2.08
N GLU A 77 -20.68 -5.11 -3.23
CA GLU A 77 -21.33 -3.81 -3.40
C GLU A 77 -22.86 -3.91 -3.32
N ASP A 78 -23.46 -4.90 -4.00
CA ASP A 78 -24.91 -5.09 -4.04
C ASP A 78 -25.49 -5.46 -2.66
N GLN A 79 -24.70 -6.15 -1.81
CA GLN A 79 -25.11 -6.59 -0.46
C GLN A 79 -24.53 -5.74 0.68
N ASP A 80 -23.87 -4.62 0.37
CA ASP A 80 -23.26 -3.70 1.35
C ASP A 80 -22.39 -4.43 2.40
N ILE A 81 -21.51 -5.30 1.89
CA ILE A 81 -20.60 -6.11 2.72
C ILE A 81 -19.39 -5.26 3.08
N GLU A 82 -19.39 -4.75 4.30
CA GLU A 82 -18.28 -3.95 4.83
C GLU A 82 -17.42 -4.75 5.81
N VAL A 83 -17.92 -5.86 6.36
CA VAL A 83 -17.24 -6.60 7.44
C VAL A 83 -16.73 -7.94 6.93
N PHE A 84 -15.46 -8.21 7.19
CA PHE A 84 -14.76 -9.43 6.78
C PHE A 84 -14.10 -10.08 8.00
N MET A 85 -14.36 -11.36 8.19
CA MET A 85 -13.84 -12.16 9.28
C MET A 85 -12.73 -13.09 8.80
N LEU A 86 -11.64 -13.14 9.55
CA LEU A 86 -10.55 -14.10 9.39
C LEU A 86 -10.46 -14.97 10.64
N CYS A 87 -10.54 -16.29 10.45
CA CYS A 87 -10.63 -17.28 11.53
C CYS A 87 -9.49 -18.31 11.48
N ASP A 88 -9.22 -18.91 12.65
CA ASP A 88 -8.19 -19.91 13.00
C ASP A 88 -8.07 -21.13 12.06
N GLY A 89 -9.06 -21.39 11.19
CA GLY A 89 -9.06 -22.54 10.28
C GLY A 89 -7.96 -22.52 9.20
N SER A 90 -7.44 -21.34 8.87
CA SER A 90 -6.47 -21.15 7.78
C SER A 90 -5.06 -20.77 8.23
N ILE A 91 -4.82 -20.57 9.53
CA ILE A 91 -3.58 -19.98 10.06
C ILE A 91 -3.01 -20.82 11.21
N THR A 92 -1.68 -20.78 11.35
CA THR A 92 -0.88 -21.49 12.37
C THR A 92 -1.38 -21.31 13.82
N PRO A 93 -1.13 -22.27 14.73
CA PRO A 93 -1.73 -22.28 16.07
C PRO A 93 -1.23 -21.18 17.03
N ARG A 94 -0.18 -20.44 16.69
CA ARG A 94 0.45 -19.43 17.57
C ARG A 94 -0.02 -18.03 17.23
N THR A 95 -0.37 -17.23 18.25
CA THR A 95 -0.78 -15.83 18.13
C THR A 95 0.18 -14.99 17.28
N ASN A 96 1.49 -15.10 17.52
CA ASN A 96 2.48 -14.30 16.80
C ASN A 96 2.51 -14.63 15.31
N ASP A 97 2.44 -15.92 14.97
CA ASP A 97 2.42 -16.36 13.59
C ASP A 97 1.12 -15.90 12.91
N PHE A 98 -0.01 -15.94 13.63
CA PHE A 98 -1.29 -15.40 13.15
C PHE A 98 -1.24 -13.90 12.84
N LEU A 99 -0.72 -13.10 13.78
CA LEU A 99 -0.59 -11.65 13.59
C LEU A 99 0.37 -11.30 12.46
N LEU A 100 1.47 -12.04 12.33
CA LEU A 100 2.44 -11.86 11.25
C LEU A 100 1.83 -12.17 9.89
N ASP A 101 1.20 -13.34 9.73
CA ASP A 101 0.57 -13.74 8.46
C ASP A 101 -0.58 -12.79 8.08
N ALA A 102 -1.38 -12.38 9.07
CA ALA A 102 -2.49 -11.49 8.82
C ALA A 102 -2.04 -10.08 8.43
N GLY A 103 -1.06 -9.52 9.13
CA GLY A 103 -0.53 -8.18 8.85
C GLY A 103 0.29 -8.12 7.56
N MET A 104 1.08 -9.16 7.26
CA MET A 104 1.97 -9.18 6.10
C MET A 104 1.27 -9.55 4.79
N ASP A 105 0.21 -10.37 4.84
CA ASP A 105 -0.36 -10.98 3.66
C ASP A 105 -1.89 -10.94 3.64
N ALA A 106 -2.58 -11.50 4.64
CA ALA A 106 -4.04 -11.69 4.58
C ALA A 106 -4.81 -10.37 4.45
N VAL A 107 -4.57 -9.41 5.35
CA VAL A 107 -5.24 -8.10 5.34
C VAL A 107 -4.82 -7.28 4.12
N PRO A 108 -3.51 -7.14 3.78
CA PRO A 108 -3.11 -6.46 2.55
C PRO A 108 -3.71 -7.06 1.27
N GLN A 109 -3.82 -8.39 1.15
CA GLN A 109 -4.44 -9.05 0.00
C GLN A 109 -5.93 -8.65 -0.11
N LEU A 110 -6.66 -8.75 1.00
CA LEU A 110 -8.07 -8.36 1.07
C LEU A 110 -8.25 -6.88 0.68
N LEU A 111 -7.47 -5.97 1.26
CA LEU A 111 -7.59 -4.54 0.98
C LEU A 111 -7.22 -4.18 -0.46
N ARG A 112 -6.23 -4.87 -1.06
CA ARG A 112 -5.89 -4.68 -2.48
C ARG A 112 -7.04 -5.11 -3.39
N PHE A 113 -7.73 -6.19 -3.05
CA PHE A 113 -8.93 -6.60 -3.77
C PHE A 113 -10.05 -5.56 -3.60
N LEU A 114 -10.30 -5.11 -2.37
CA LEU A 114 -11.37 -4.16 -2.06
C LEU A 114 -11.10 -2.73 -2.54
N ILE A 115 -9.87 -2.33 -2.83
CA ILE A 115 -9.59 -0.98 -3.37
C ILE A 115 -9.80 -0.90 -4.88
N PHE A 116 -9.97 -2.03 -5.57
CA PHE A 116 -10.19 -2.03 -7.00
C PHE A 116 -11.51 -1.34 -7.36
N GLY A 117 -11.42 -0.31 -8.21
CA GLY A 117 -12.56 0.48 -8.65
C GLY A 117 -13.02 1.57 -7.69
N THR A 118 -12.32 1.79 -6.57
CA THR A 118 -12.72 2.77 -5.55
C THR A 118 -11.81 3.99 -5.54
N GLU A 119 -12.31 5.12 -5.03
CA GLU A 119 -11.53 6.33 -4.78
C GLU A 119 -10.68 6.18 -3.52
N LYS A 120 -11.29 5.62 -2.47
CA LYS A 120 -10.63 5.34 -1.20
C LYS A 120 -11.31 4.18 -0.47
N LEU A 121 -10.58 3.59 0.46
CA LEU A 121 -11.11 2.70 1.48
C LEU A 121 -11.04 3.38 2.84
N GLU A 122 -12.10 3.26 3.63
CA GLU A 122 -12.03 3.53 5.07
C GLU A 122 -11.97 2.18 5.79
N VAL A 123 -10.94 1.98 6.62
CA VAL A 123 -10.60 0.67 7.18
C VAL A 123 -10.48 0.74 8.70
N CYS A 124 -11.10 -0.22 9.39
CA CYS A 124 -10.85 -0.55 10.79
C CYS A 124 -10.43 -2.02 10.88
N VAL A 125 -9.52 -2.31 11.80
CA VAL A 125 -9.14 -3.69 12.16
C VAL A 125 -9.45 -3.91 13.62
N GLY A 126 -10.04 -5.06 13.94
CA GLY A 126 -10.27 -5.46 15.31
C GLY A 126 -9.79 -6.88 15.62
N PHE A 127 -9.29 -7.06 16.83
CA PHE A 127 -8.76 -8.31 17.35
C PHE A 127 -9.64 -8.84 18.47
N TYR A 128 -9.93 -10.13 18.39
CA TYR A 128 -10.51 -10.88 19.50
C TYR A 128 -9.36 -11.41 20.34
N VAL A 129 -9.29 -10.94 21.57
CA VAL A 129 -8.18 -11.17 22.49
C VAL A 129 -8.71 -11.95 23.68
N ASP A 130 -8.28 -13.20 23.77
CA ASP A 130 -8.55 -14.05 24.93
C ASP A 130 -7.40 -13.89 25.94
N VAL A 131 -7.72 -13.49 27.16
CA VAL A 131 -6.75 -13.32 28.26
C VAL A 131 -7.33 -13.97 29.51
N LYS A 132 -6.61 -14.96 30.05
CA LYS A 132 -7.07 -15.80 31.18
C LYS A 132 -8.43 -16.45 30.87
N GLN A 133 -9.52 -15.90 31.42
CA GLN A 133 -10.89 -16.38 31.28
C GLN A 133 -11.83 -15.31 30.72
N GLU A 134 -11.29 -14.17 30.26
CA GLU A 134 -12.06 -13.09 29.64
C GLU A 134 -11.77 -13.03 28.15
N ARG A 135 -12.82 -12.71 27.39
CA ARG A 135 -12.72 -12.37 25.97
C ARG A 135 -12.95 -10.88 25.81
N MET A 136 -12.04 -10.22 25.12
CA MET A 136 -12.13 -8.80 24.80
C MET A 136 -12.04 -8.60 23.30
N TYR A 137 -12.78 -7.63 22.79
CA TYR A 137 -12.69 -7.19 21.41
C TYR A 137 -12.13 -5.77 21.35
N PHE A 138 -11.00 -5.62 20.66
CA PHE A 138 -10.31 -4.35 20.47
C PHE A 138 -10.45 -3.92 19.02
N GLU A 139 -10.88 -2.69 18.74
CA GLU A 139 -11.00 -2.17 17.37
C GLU A 139 -10.19 -0.89 17.20
N SER A 140 -9.49 -0.77 16.08
CA SER A 140 -8.73 0.41 15.71
C SER A 140 -9.65 1.58 15.35
N SER A 141 -9.11 2.79 15.43
CA SER A 141 -9.74 3.94 14.80
C SER A 141 -9.75 3.78 13.26
N PRO A 142 -10.72 4.38 12.56
CA PRO A 142 -10.81 4.33 11.10
C PRO A 142 -9.62 5.02 10.44
N LEU A 143 -9.06 4.38 9.42
CA LEU A 143 -7.97 4.90 8.60
C LEU A 143 -8.42 4.94 7.14
N ASN A 144 -8.24 6.09 6.47
CA ASN A 144 -8.56 6.22 5.05
C ASN A 144 -7.33 5.91 4.17
N ILE A 145 -7.45 4.91 3.31
CA ILE A 145 -6.44 4.51 2.31
C ILE A 145 -6.90 5.04 0.95
N GLU A 146 -6.15 5.99 0.39
CA GLU A 146 -6.50 6.67 -0.87
C GLU A 146 -5.66 6.22 -2.06
N HIS A 147 -4.66 5.35 -1.83
CA HIS A 147 -3.83 4.80 -2.88
C HIS A 147 -3.41 3.36 -2.53
N HIS A 148 -3.49 2.45 -3.50
CA HIS A 148 -3.24 1.02 -3.28
C HIS A 148 -1.80 0.70 -2.83
N LEU A 149 -0.83 1.54 -3.17
CA LEU A 149 0.57 1.41 -2.69
C LEU A 149 0.74 1.79 -1.21
N ASP A 150 -0.25 2.45 -0.60
CA ASP A 150 -0.21 2.83 0.82
C ASP A 150 -0.75 1.72 1.73
N ILE A 151 -1.31 0.63 1.18
CA ILE A 151 -1.98 -0.43 1.95
C ILE A 151 -1.03 -1.09 2.96
N GLY A 152 0.22 -1.39 2.57
CA GLY A 152 1.17 -2.05 3.47
C GLY A 152 1.47 -1.21 4.71
N GLU A 153 1.95 0.01 4.50
CA GLU A 153 2.25 0.97 5.59
C GLU A 153 1.02 1.29 6.45
N ALA A 154 -0.16 1.37 5.84
CA ALA A 154 -1.42 1.58 6.56
C ALA A 154 -1.75 0.41 7.50
N VAL A 155 -1.65 -0.83 7.01
CA VAL A 155 -1.86 -2.03 7.83
C VAL A 155 -0.83 -2.12 8.95
N ASP A 156 0.45 -1.89 8.65
CA ASP A 156 1.54 -1.88 9.63
C ASP A 156 1.30 -0.86 10.76
N MET A 157 0.84 0.34 10.41
CA MET A 157 0.46 1.37 11.39
C MET A 157 -0.73 0.94 12.25
N ILE A 158 -1.80 0.42 11.64
CA ILE A 158 -3.00 -0.03 12.37
C ILE A 158 -2.63 -1.15 13.35
N PHE A 159 -1.89 -2.17 12.89
CA PHE A 159 -1.47 -3.30 13.71
C PHE A 159 -0.55 -2.85 14.85
N SER A 160 0.47 -2.05 14.54
CA SER A 160 1.42 -1.55 15.55
C SER A 160 0.71 -0.75 16.63
N MET A 161 -0.18 0.17 16.23
CA MET A 161 -0.97 0.96 17.17
C MET A 161 -1.89 0.06 18.01
N LEU A 162 -2.62 -0.86 17.38
CA LEU A 162 -3.62 -1.66 18.07
C LEU A 162 -2.96 -2.61 19.08
N LEU A 163 -1.84 -3.25 18.71
CA LEU A 163 -1.06 -4.10 19.61
C LEU A 163 -0.44 -3.31 20.77
N GLU A 164 0.02 -2.08 20.54
CA GLU A 164 0.49 -1.19 21.60
C GLU A 164 -0.65 -0.89 22.59
N LYS A 165 -1.84 -0.54 22.10
CA LYS A 165 -3.01 -0.26 22.96
C LYS A 165 -3.47 -1.49 23.73
N ILE A 166 -3.53 -2.65 23.10
CA ILE A 166 -3.87 -3.92 23.76
C ILE A 166 -2.86 -4.23 24.85
N SER A 167 -1.56 -4.14 24.54
CA SER A 167 -0.49 -4.38 25.51
C SER A 167 -0.63 -3.48 26.73
N ASN A 168 -0.82 -2.18 26.52
CA ASN A 168 -1.01 -1.22 27.61
C ASN A 168 -2.28 -1.51 28.43
N TYR A 169 -3.41 -1.77 27.77
CA TYR A 169 -4.69 -2.03 28.43
C TYR A 169 -4.63 -3.31 29.27
N VAL A 170 -4.16 -4.41 28.68
CA VAL A 170 -4.07 -5.71 29.36
C VAL A 170 -3.04 -5.66 30.49
N LEU A 171 -1.91 -4.95 30.32
CA LEU A 171 -0.94 -4.78 31.40
C LEU A 171 -1.54 -4.01 32.59
N LEU A 172 -2.31 -2.96 32.33
CA LEU A 172 -2.94 -2.15 33.37
C LEU A 172 -4.08 -2.88 34.09
N HIS A 173 -4.96 -3.55 33.34
CA HIS A 173 -6.18 -4.16 33.89
C HIS A 173 -6.01 -5.62 34.32
N GLN A 174 -5.26 -6.41 33.55
CA GLN A 174 -5.09 -7.85 33.78
C GLN A 174 -3.72 -8.22 34.37
N ARG A 175 -2.77 -7.27 34.42
CA ARG A 175 -1.41 -7.45 34.96
C ARG A 175 -0.64 -8.59 34.29
N VAL A 176 -0.86 -8.78 32.99
CA VAL A 176 -0.14 -9.75 32.17
C VAL A 176 0.43 -9.06 30.93
N PRO A 177 1.55 -9.56 30.37
CA PRO A 177 2.11 -8.99 29.16
C PRO A 177 1.35 -9.48 27.92
N LEU A 178 1.58 -8.85 26.76
CA LEU A 178 0.88 -9.15 25.51
C LEU A 178 1.07 -10.62 25.08
N GLU A 179 2.21 -11.23 25.38
CA GLU A 179 2.53 -12.62 25.06
C GLU A 179 1.63 -13.63 25.77
N ALA A 180 0.98 -13.23 26.86
CA ALA A 180 -0.01 -14.05 27.55
C ALA A 180 -1.40 -14.02 26.88
N CYS A 181 -1.59 -13.17 25.86
CA CYS A 181 -2.83 -13.03 25.12
C CYS A 181 -2.91 -14.01 23.96
N VAL A 182 -4.10 -14.53 23.70
CA VAL A 182 -4.39 -15.35 22.52
C VAL A 182 -5.22 -14.55 21.53
N ILE A 183 -4.67 -14.35 20.33
CA ILE A 183 -5.37 -13.67 19.21
C ILE A 183 -5.35 -14.62 18.02
N LYS A 184 -6.53 -15.11 17.65
CA LYS A 184 -6.73 -16.12 16.59
C LYS A 184 -7.89 -15.80 15.66
N ARG A 185 -8.54 -14.65 15.89
CA ARG A 185 -9.70 -14.20 15.14
C ARG A 185 -9.58 -12.69 14.99
N MET A 186 -9.86 -12.20 13.80
CA MET A 186 -9.90 -10.77 13.52
C MET A 186 -11.07 -10.40 12.64
N LYS A 187 -11.48 -9.14 12.80
CA LYS A 187 -12.51 -8.48 12.01
C LYS A 187 -11.85 -7.34 11.26
N VAL A 188 -12.06 -7.27 9.95
CA VAL A 188 -11.67 -6.14 9.10
C VAL A 188 -12.95 -5.49 8.62
N THR A 189 -13.19 -4.25 9.01
CA THR A 189 -14.26 -3.42 8.46
C THR A 189 -13.64 -2.55 7.38
N ALA A 190 -14.10 -2.68 6.13
CA ALA A 190 -13.56 -1.95 4.98
C ALA A 190 -14.72 -1.36 4.16
N LYS A 191 -14.93 -0.05 4.31
CA LYS A 191 -15.94 0.70 3.56
C LYS A 191 -15.37 1.20 2.24
N ARG A 192 -16.00 0.81 1.14
CA ARG A 192 -15.64 1.22 -0.23
C ARG A 192 -16.29 2.57 -0.55
N HIS A 193 -15.48 3.56 -0.93
CA HIS A 193 -15.99 4.82 -1.48
C HIS A 193 -15.76 4.85 -2.98
N LEU A 194 -16.84 4.69 -3.75
CA LEU A 194 -16.80 4.70 -5.21
C LEU A 194 -16.55 6.11 -5.76
N TYR A 195 -15.96 6.19 -6.94
CA TYR A 195 -15.82 7.47 -7.64
C TYR A 195 -17.19 8.07 -7.94
N PRO A 196 -17.37 9.40 -7.77
CA PRO A 196 -18.56 10.08 -8.24
C PRO A 196 -18.75 9.85 -9.75
N PRO A 197 -19.99 9.67 -10.24
CA PRO A 197 -20.26 9.34 -11.65
C PRO A 197 -19.73 10.40 -12.65
N ASN A 198 -19.45 11.62 -12.19
CA ASN A 198 -18.94 12.73 -13.01
C ASN A 198 -17.52 13.18 -12.63
N ALA A 199 -16.82 12.47 -11.75
CA ALA A 199 -15.46 12.84 -11.37
C ALA A 199 -14.46 12.35 -12.42
N THR A 200 -13.67 13.26 -12.98
CA THR A 200 -12.39 12.87 -13.60
C THR A 200 -11.55 12.16 -12.56
N CYS A 201 -11.19 10.89 -12.81
CA CYS A 201 -10.36 10.07 -11.94
C CYS A 201 -8.97 10.71 -11.80
N VAL A 202 -8.81 11.60 -10.82
CA VAL A 202 -7.49 12.15 -10.47
C VAL A 202 -6.88 11.21 -9.44
N SER A 203 -6.12 10.22 -9.91
CA SER A 203 -5.36 9.34 -9.01
C SER A 203 -4.39 10.17 -8.17
N LYS A 204 -4.53 10.07 -6.85
CA LYS A 204 -3.64 10.71 -5.89
C LYS A 204 -2.29 10.00 -5.90
N LEU A 205 -1.20 10.74 -5.71
CA LEU A 205 0.12 10.12 -5.49
C LEU A 205 0.10 9.21 -4.24
N PRO A 206 0.96 8.18 -4.17
CA PRO A 206 1.20 7.45 -2.93
C PRO A 206 1.57 8.41 -1.80
N LEU A 207 1.17 8.09 -0.56
CA LEU A 207 1.32 8.93 0.62
C LEU A 207 2.76 9.42 0.81
N GLN A 208 3.75 8.53 0.61
CA GLN A 208 5.18 8.85 0.63
C GLN A 208 5.53 10.07 -0.23
N TYR A 209 5.01 10.14 -1.45
CA TYR A 209 5.25 11.25 -2.37
C TYR A 209 4.35 12.45 -2.07
N ARG A 210 3.13 12.24 -1.58
CA ARG A 210 2.23 13.34 -1.16
C ARG A 210 2.81 14.14 -0.01
N VAL A 211 3.19 13.49 1.09
CA VAL A 211 3.69 14.20 2.29
C VAL A 211 4.99 14.94 1.98
N LYS A 212 5.83 14.36 1.13
CA LYS A 212 7.08 14.97 0.66
C LYS A 212 6.84 16.22 -0.19
N ASN A 213 5.84 16.19 -1.06
CA ASN A 213 5.51 17.29 -1.97
C ASN A 213 4.58 18.35 -1.37
N ALA A 214 3.80 18.02 -0.34
CA ALA A 214 2.88 18.93 0.36
C ALA A 214 3.55 20.21 0.88
N ALA A 215 4.84 20.16 1.22
CA ALA A 215 5.61 21.34 1.64
C ALA A 215 5.93 22.34 0.50
N GLY A 216 5.48 22.10 -0.74
CA GLY A 216 5.73 23.00 -1.88
C GLY A 216 4.56 23.15 -2.85
N CYS A 217 3.42 22.52 -2.60
CA CYS A 217 2.21 22.67 -3.41
C CYS A 217 1.20 23.54 -2.67
N LEU A 218 1.58 24.79 -2.37
CA LEU A 218 0.58 25.85 -2.33
C LEU A 218 0.13 26.05 -3.77
N GLU A 219 -1.14 25.74 -3.99
CA GLU A 219 -1.94 25.95 -5.19
C GLU A 219 -1.57 27.23 -5.94
N ARG A 220 -0.59 27.17 -6.84
CA ARG A 220 -0.53 28.08 -7.98
C ARG A 220 -1.09 27.35 -9.17
N GLY A 221 -2.34 27.71 -9.46
CA GLY A 221 -3.09 27.50 -10.68
C GLY A 221 -2.60 26.35 -11.56
N VAL A 222 -3.39 25.30 -11.62
CA VAL A 222 -3.38 24.36 -12.74
C VAL A 222 -3.73 25.15 -14.02
N LYS A 223 -2.75 25.85 -14.60
CA LYS A 223 -2.79 26.18 -16.03
C LYS A 223 -2.33 24.94 -16.76
N GLN A 224 -3.28 24.02 -16.91
CA GLN A 224 -3.22 22.85 -17.77
C GLN A 224 -2.72 23.27 -19.16
N SER A 225 -1.57 22.75 -19.61
CA SER A 225 -1.44 22.36 -21.02
C SER A 225 -2.17 21.02 -21.17
N SER A 226 -3.50 21.06 -21.07
CA SER A 226 -4.36 19.85 -21.06
C SER A 226 -4.24 19.06 -22.36
N SER A 227 -3.87 19.70 -23.46
CA SER A 227 -3.71 19.10 -24.78
C SER A 227 -2.53 18.14 -24.84
N ASP A 228 -1.38 18.51 -24.27
CA ASP A 228 -0.16 17.71 -24.36
C ASP A 228 -0.24 16.48 -23.46
N LEU A 229 -0.79 16.64 -22.26
CA LEU A 229 -1.10 15.54 -21.34
C LEU A 229 -2.10 14.55 -21.95
N ALA A 230 -3.15 15.04 -22.62
CA ALA A 230 -4.12 14.19 -23.31
C ALA A 230 -3.47 13.42 -24.48
N LEU A 231 -2.61 14.07 -25.27
CA LEU A 231 -1.87 13.44 -26.37
C LEU A 231 -0.86 12.40 -25.86
N VAL A 232 -0.16 12.66 -24.76
CA VAL A 232 0.78 11.70 -24.17
C VAL A 232 0.02 10.51 -23.56
N ALA A 233 -1.09 10.76 -22.87
CA ALA A 233 -1.94 9.70 -22.32
C ALA A 233 -2.60 8.85 -23.42
N GLU A 234 -3.09 9.47 -24.48
CA GLU A 234 -3.69 8.79 -25.63
C GLU A 234 -2.65 7.95 -26.38
N ASN A 235 -1.44 8.47 -26.57
CA ASN A 235 -0.34 7.70 -27.16
C ASN A 235 0.11 6.54 -26.25
N TYR A 236 0.18 6.75 -24.94
CA TYR A 236 0.48 5.68 -24.00
C TYR A 236 -0.56 4.55 -24.08
N LEU A 237 -1.86 4.90 -24.10
CA LEU A 237 -2.96 3.94 -24.24
C LEU A 237 -2.98 3.22 -25.59
N LYS A 238 -2.66 3.91 -26.69
CA LYS A 238 -2.57 3.30 -28.04
C LYS A 238 -1.40 2.33 -28.21
N HIS A 239 -0.37 2.43 -27.35
CA HIS A 239 0.90 1.71 -27.53
C HIS A 239 1.31 0.84 -26.33
N GLY A 240 0.54 0.87 -25.24
CA GLY A 240 0.92 0.37 -23.91
C GLY A 240 1.13 -1.13 -23.74
N ASP A 241 0.68 -1.96 -24.68
CA ASP A 241 0.71 -3.43 -24.51
C ASP A 241 1.64 -4.18 -25.47
N LYS A 242 2.33 -3.49 -26.39
CA LYS A 242 3.11 -4.16 -27.45
C LYS A 242 4.51 -3.61 -27.69
N GLY A 243 5.17 -3.05 -26.66
CA GLY A 243 6.58 -2.66 -26.74
C GLY A 243 6.93 -1.74 -27.91
N ARG A 244 5.95 -1.02 -28.48
CA ARG A 244 6.18 -0.09 -29.60
C ARG A 244 6.49 1.28 -29.05
N SER A 245 7.48 1.91 -29.68
CA SER A 245 8.13 3.12 -29.21
C SER A 245 7.14 4.29 -29.12
N ILE A 246 7.13 4.95 -27.96
CA ILE A 246 6.60 6.32 -27.84
C ILE A 246 7.27 7.14 -28.95
N PRO A 247 6.59 7.97 -29.74
CA PRO A 247 7.21 8.68 -30.88
C PRO A 247 8.46 9.43 -30.45
N ALA A 248 9.60 9.22 -31.12
CA ALA A 248 10.88 9.86 -30.76
C ALA A 248 10.82 11.40 -30.77
N SER A 249 9.82 11.96 -31.46
CA SER A 249 9.51 13.39 -31.48
C SER A 249 9.06 13.97 -30.14
N LEU A 250 8.60 13.14 -29.19
CA LEU A 250 8.21 13.58 -27.86
C LEU A 250 9.44 13.57 -26.93
N SER A 251 9.98 14.76 -26.66
CA SER A 251 11.02 14.98 -25.64
C SER A 251 10.38 15.08 -24.25
N ILE A 252 10.09 13.91 -23.66
CA ILE A 252 9.47 13.79 -22.34
C ILE A 252 10.17 12.72 -21.51
N ASN A 253 10.10 12.85 -20.19
CA ASN A 253 10.51 11.82 -19.24
C ASN A 253 9.29 11.21 -18.56
N ILE A 254 9.27 9.88 -18.44
CA ILE A 254 8.21 9.12 -17.76
C ILE A 254 8.86 8.25 -16.69
N TYR A 255 8.30 8.32 -15.49
CA TYR A 255 8.65 7.48 -14.36
C TYR A 255 7.48 6.58 -13.98
N CYS A 256 7.76 5.47 -13.28
CA CYS A 256 6.73 4.63 -12.69
C CYS A 256 7.10 4.22 -11.26
N PHE A 257 6.09 3.81 -10.50
CA PHE A 257 6.28 3.27 -9.16
C PHE A 257 6.61 1.78 -9.19
N ARG A 258 7.46 1.38 -8.26
CA ARG A 258 7.82 -0.02 -8.00
C ARG A 258 7.95 -0.26 -6.51
N VAL A 259 7.70 -1.50 -6.10
CA VAL A 259 7.81 -1.94 -4.72
C VAL A 259 8.83 -3.07 -4.66
N CYS A 260 9.77 -2.99 -3.72
CA CYS A 260 10.75 -4.04 -3.55
C CYS A 260 10.09 -5.23 -2.87
N THR A 261 10.14 -6.42 -3.47
CA THR A 261 9.51 -7.60 -2.87
C THR A 261 10.16 -8.01 -1.55
N THR A 262 11.46 -7.71 -1.38
CA THR A 262 12.24 -8.04 -0.17
C THR A 262 12.10 -7.00 0.93
N THR A 263 12.26 -5.70 0.64
CA THR A 263 12.20 -4.66 1.68
C THR A 263 10.85 -4.00 1.82
N LYS A 264 9.91 -4.27 0.89
CA LYS A 264 8.61 -3.61 0.78
C LYS A 264 8.66 -2.10 0.53
N GLU A 265 9.85 -1.55 0.33
CA GLU A 265 10.04 -0.13 0.03
C GLU A 265 9.42 0.24 -1.32
N LEU A 266 8.66 1.32 -1.32
CA LEU A 266 8.16 1.99 -2.51
C LEU A 266 9.23 2.94 -3.06
N TYR A 267 9.49 2.84 -4.36
CA TYR A 267 10.44 3.68 -5.07
C TYR A 267 9.93 4.05 -6.47
N THR A 268 10.57 5.07 -7.05
CA THR A 268 10.28 5.55 -8.40
C THR A 268 11.46 5.18 -9.30
N VAL A 269 11.17 4.61 -10.46
CA VAL A 269 12.15 4.28 -11.49
C VAL A 269 11.81 4.94 -12.82
N PRO A 270 12.82 5.18 -13.69
CA PRO A 270 12.56 5.58 -15.06
C PRO A 270 11.81 4.50 -15.83
N TYR A 271 10.80 4.92 -16.57
CA TYR A 271 10.10 4.14 -17.59
C TYR A 271 10.54 4.56 -19.00
N LEU A 272 10.74 5.87 -19.20
CA LEU A 272 11.28 6.47 -20.41
C LEU A 272 12.11 7.71 -20.02
N LEU A 273 13.34 7.82 -20.53
CA LEU A 273 14.14 9.04 -20.43
C LEU A 273 14.55 9.47 -21.84
N ARG A 274 14.25 10.72 -22.20
CA ARG A 274 14.61 11.31 -23.50
C ARG A 274 15.15 12.71 -23.40
N GLY A 275 14.89 13.39 -22.29
CA GLY A 275 15.48 14.69 -22.02
C GLY A 275 16.95 14.55 -21.69
N GLU A 276 17.82 15.21 -22.45
CA GLU A 276 19.20 15.47 -22.04
C GLU A 276 19.23 16.46 -20.86
N ASP A 277 18.26 17.36 -20.80
CA ASP A 277 18.07 18.32 -19.71
C ASP A 277 16.92 17.91 -18.79
N VAL A 278 17.28 17.31 -17.65
CA VAL A 278 16.34 16.82 -16.63
C VAL A 278 15.51 17.96 -15.99
N GLU A 279 15.98 19.22 -16.02
CA GLU A 279 15.26 20.34 -15.42
C GLU A 279 14.17 20.91 -16.33
N ASN A 280 14.44 20.97 -17.63
CA ASN A 280 13.54 21.62 -18.59
C ASN A 280 12.65 20.62 -19.36
N THR A 281 12.99 19.33 -19.33
CA THR A 281 12.19 18.31 -20.02
C THR A 281 10.91 18.01 -19.22
N PRO A 282 9.72 18.12 -19.85
CA PRO A 282 8.46 17.74 -19.22
C PRO A 282 8.53 16.33 -18.65
N THR A 283 8.25 16.21 -17.36
CA THR A 283 8.43 14.96 -16.62
C THR A 283 7.12 14.53 -16.01
N PHE A 284 6.76 13.26 -16.22
CA PHE A 284 5.51 12.68 -15.76
C PHE A 284 5.76 11.40 -14.97
N VAL A 285 4.82 11.07 -14.08
CA VAL A 285 4.76 9.76 -13.43
C VAL A 285 3.50 9.02 -13.85
N LEU A 286 3.67 7.74 -14.17
CA LEU A 286 2.62 6.81 -14.51
C LEU A 286 1.75 6.54 -13.28
N GLN A 287 0.46 6.80 -13.40
CA GLN A 287 -0.55 6.38 -12.43
C GLN A 287 -1.14 5.06 -12.92
N THR A 288 -1.04 4.03 -12.08
CA THR A 288 -1.68 2.74 -12.31
C THR A 288 -2.67 2.45 -11.18
N ASP A 289 -3.64 1.59 -11.43
CA ASP A 289 -4.42 1.00 -10.35
C ASP A 289 -3.75 -0.26 -9.77
N VAL A 290 -4.46 -0.91 -8.85
CA VAL A 290 -3.99 -2.08 -8.12
C VAL A 290 -3.76 -3.30 -9.01
N VAL A 291 -4.33 -3.37 -10.21
CA VAL A 291 -4.07 -4.43 -11.20
C VAL A 291 -2.99 -4.04 -12.22
N GLY A 292 -2.42 -2.83 -12.10
CA GLY A 292 -1.44 -2.30 -13.05
C GLY A 292 -2.06 -1.62 -14.27
N GLY A 293 -3.39 -1.46 -14.29
CA GLY A 293 -4.11 -0.76 -15.35
C GLY A 293 -3.79 0.73 -15.33
N PHE A 294 -3.56 1.30 -16.51
CA PHE A 294 -3.27 2.73 -16.64
C PHE A 294 -4.44 3.59 -16.19
N ARG A 295 -4.19 4.53 -15.29
CA ARG A 295 -5.17 5.53 -14.82
C ARG A 295 -4.88 6.93 -15.35
N GLY A 296 -3.62 7.23 -15.65
CA GLY A 296 -3.24 8.53 -16.17
C GLY A 296 -1.77 8.85 -15.99
N LEU A 297 -1.42 10.08 -16.32
CA LEU A 297 -0.10 10.66 -16.08
C LEU A 297 -0.24 11.87 -15.18
N LEU A 298 0.70 12.00 -14.24
CA LEU A 298 0.79 13.17 -13.38
C LEU A 298 2.10 13.91 -13.65
N GLU A 299 2.01 15.19 -13.98
CA GLU A 299 3.18 16.04 -14.20
C GLU A 299 3.94 16.29 -12.89
N ILE A 300 5.26 16.11 -12.94
CA ILE A 300 6.19 16.35 -11.84
C ILE A 300 7.01 17.60 -12.15
N ARG A 301 6.62 18.73 -11.55
CA ARG A 301 7.29 20.03 -11.77
C ARG A 301 8.69 20.15 -11.16
N ASN A 302 9.01 19.35 -10.15
CA ASN A 302 10.32 19.38 -9.49
C ASN A 302 10.84 17.95 -9.28
N ILE A 303 11.45 17.41 -10.33
CA ILE A 303 11.93 16.02 -10.34
C ILE A 303 13.03 15.76 -9.32
N ARG A 304 13.93 16.74 -9.07
CA ARG A 304 14.97 16.62 -8.03
C ARG A 304 14.36 16.39 -6.65
N LYS A 305 13.37 17.19 -6.26
CA LYS A 305 12.65 17.01 -4.99
C LYS A 305 11.87 15.71 -5.00
N PHE A 306 11.21 15.37 -6.11
CA PHE A 306 10.42 14.16 -6.24
C PHE A 306 11.24 12.87 -6.06
N LEU A 307 12.46 12.81 -6.62
CA LEU A 307 13.35 11.65 -6.53
C LEU A 307 14.25 11.65 -5.30
N ARG A 308 14.41 12.78 -4.60
CA ARG A 308 15.30 12.89 -3.44
C ARG A 308 14.96 11.87 -2.34
N PRO A 309 15.87 11.02 -1.85
CA PRO A 309 15.54 10.15 -0.72
C PRO A 309 15.20 10.99 0.52
N ASP A 310 14.26 10.51 1.34
CA ASP A 310 13.96 11.19 2.60
C ASP A 310 15.20 11.18 3.50
N LYS A 311 15.47 12.32 4.16
CA LYS A 311 16.57 12.42 5.12
C LYS A 311 16.18 11.64 6.38
N GLN A 312 16.81 10.49 6.58
CA GLN A 312 16.58 9.60 7.73
C GLN A 312 17.04 10.18 9.09
N ASP A 313 17.66 11.37 9.11
CA ASP A 313 18.15 12.02 10.34
C ASP A 313 17.09 12.87 11.06
N ARG A 314 15.89 13.02 10.50
CA ARG A 314 14.82 13.79 11.13
C ARG A 314 13.83 12.85 11.82
N VAL A 315 13.74 12.97 13.14
CA VAL A 315 12.69 12.32 13.93
C VAL A 315 11.49 13.25 13.97
N PHE A 316 10.31 12.72 13.67
CA PHE A 316 9.04 13.41 13.78
C PHE A 316 8.40 13.07 15.12
N GLU A 317 8.09 14.09 15.91
CA GLU A 317 7.43 13.92 17.21
C GLU A 317 5.96 14.27 17.09
N CYS A 318 5.10 13.39 17.62
CA CYS A 318 3.69 13.68 17.79
C CYS A 318 3.46 14.51 19.05
N ARG A 319 3.05 15.78 18.90
CA ARG A 319 2.79 16.67 20.05
C ARG A 319 1.71 16.15 21.00
N GLN A 320 0.77 15.34 20.51
CA GLN A 320 -0.37 14.85 21.30
C GLN A 320 -0.01 13.68 22.22
N CYS A 321 0.82 12.73 21.75
CA CYS A 321 1.16 11.52 22.50
C CYS A 321 2.67 11.34 22.75
N GLN A 322 3.49 12.26 22.27
CA GLN A 322 4.95 12.28 22.42
C GLN A 322 5.67 11.09 21.75
N SER A 323 4.98 10.35 20.88
CA SER A 323 5.58 9.25 20.09
C SER A 323 6.51 9.81 19.01
N HIS A 324 7.59 9.08 18.76
CA HIS A 324 8.65 9.45 17.84
C HIS A 324 8.64 8.54 16.60
N PHE A 325 8.73 9.14 15.42
CA PHE A 325 8.68 8.46 14.13
C PHE A 325 9.92 8.81 13.33
N VAL A 326 10.62 7.79 12.81
CA VAL A 326 11.75 7.99 11.89
C VAL A 326 11.24 8.19 10.46
N ASP A 327 10.08 7.62 10.16
CA ASP A 327 9.44 7.71 8.86
C ASP A 327 8.27 8.70 8.88
N ARG A 328 8.24 9.54 7.84
CA ARG A 328 7.22 10.56 7.63
C ARG A 328 5.87 9.97 7.24
N VAL A 329 5.86 8.83 6.55
CA VAL A 329 4.62 8.15 6.15
C VAL A 329 3.91 7.61 7.38
N HIS A 330 4.62 6.85 8.20
CA HIS A 330 4.11 6.41 9.51
C HIS A 330 3.61 7.57 10.38
N PHE A 331 4.35 8.68 10.46
CA PHE A 331 3.88 9.86 11.21
C PHE A 331 2.57 10.45 10.67
N ALA A 332 2.40 10.49 9.34
CA ALA A 332 1.18 10.99 8.72
C ALA A 332 -0.01 10.05 8.98
N LEU A 333 0.20 8.73 8.85
CA LEU A 333 -0.82 7.72 9.15
C LEU A 333 -1.21 7.75 10.63
N HIS A 334 -0.24 7.89 11.54
CA HIS A 334 -0.49 8.02 12.98
C HIS A 334 -1.37 9.22 13.33
N LYS A 335 -1.15 10.36 12.65
CA LYS A 335 -2.01 11.54 12.82
C LYS A 335 -3.42 11.32 12.28
N GLN A 336 -3.55 10.57 11.20
CA GLN A 336 -4.84 10.29 10.57
C GLN A 336 -5.76 9.48 11.49
N ILE A 337 -5.18 8.61 12.32
CA ILE A 337 -5.91 7.84 13.34
C ILE A 337 -5.96 8.52 14.72
N ASP A 338 -5.67 9.83 14.80
CA ASP A 338 -5.64 10.63 16.03
C ASP A 338 -4.90 9.93 17.20
N CYS A 339 -3.69 9.42 16.92
CA CYS A 339 -2.87 8.69 17.89
C CYS A 339 -3.51 7.42 18.48
N GLY A 340 -4.54 6.88 17.81
CA GLY A 340 -5.35 5.79 18.32
C GLY A 340 -6.15 6.18 19.56
N ARG A 341 -6.59 7.43 19.68
CA ARG A 341 -7.44 7.90 20.80
C ARG A 341 -8.85 7.31 20.76
N ASN A 342 -9.37 7.06 19.56
CA ASN A 342 -10.70 6.51 19.34
C ASN A 342 -10.64 4.99 19.10
N PHE A 343 -9.76 4.28 19.80
CA PHE A 343 -9.79 2.82 19.80
C PHE A 343 -10.89 2.34 20.75
N MET A 344 -11.54 1.23 20.41
CA MET A 344 -12.64 0.71 21.20
C MET A 344 -12.24 -0.59 21.88
N VAL A 345 -12.77 -0.81 23.09
CA VAL A 345 -12.60 -2.05 23.85
C VAL A 345 -13.98 -2.52 24.30
N TRP A 346 -14.30 -3.77 24.02
CA TRP A 346 -15.56 -4.40 24.40
C TRP A 346 -15.25 -5.67 25.18
N ASN A 347 -15.77 -5.77 26.40
CA ASN A 347 -15.75 -7.02 27.14
C ASN A 347 -16.87 -7.91 26.59
N MET A 348 -16.50 -9.13 26.19
CA MET A 348 -17.43 -10.11 25.70
C MET A 348 -17.54 -11.25 26.71
N ASP A 349 -18.74 -11.81 26.84
CA ASP A 349 -18.88 -13.08 27.54
C ASP A 349 -18.07 -14.15 26.78
N LYS A 350 -17.32 -14.97 27.53
CA LYS A 350 -16.49 -16.02 26.95
C LYS A 350 -17.34 -17.07 26.23
N ASP A 351 -18.57 -17.26 26.71
CA ASP A 351 -19.56 -18.17 26.13
C ASP A 351 -20.45 -17.47 25.09
N ALA A 352 -20.18 -16.20 24.77
CA ALA A 352 -20.89 -15.51 23.71
C ALA A 352 -20.62 -16.18 22.36
N ILE A 353 -21.70 -16.63 21.72
CA ILE A 353 -21.69 -17.13 20.35
C ILE A 353 -22.19 -16.00 19.44
N GLU A 354 -21.31 -15.54 18.55
CA GLU A 354 -21.73 -14.67 17.47
C GLU A 354 -22.30 -15.51 16.32
N LEU A 355 -23.58 -15.30 16.02
CA LEU A 355 -24.24 -15.89 14.87
C LEU A 355 -24.39 -14.82 13.80
N HIS A 356 -23.86 -15.12 12.61
CA HIS A 356 -23.94 -14.24 11.45
C HIS A 356 -24.79 -14.90 10.39
N GLU A 357 -25.79 -14.17 9.89
CA GLU A 357 -26.62 -14.59 8.77
C GLU A 357 -26.00 -14.08 7.45
N ASN A 358 -26.28 -14.77 6.34
CA ASN A 358 -25.84 -14.34 5.00
C ASN A 358 -24.32 -14.19 4.85
N CYS A 359 -23.56 -15.12 5.44
CA CYS A 359 -22.11 -15.20 5.30
C CYS A 359 -21.72 -15.54 3.86
N ILE A 360 -20.82 -14.75 3.27
CA ILE A 360 -20.25 -15.01 1.95
C ILE A 360 -18.79 -15.44 2.12
N PRO A 361 -18.47 -16.74 1.96
CA PRO A 361 -17.09 -17.17 1.93
C PRO A 361 -16.41 -16.62 0.67
N LEU A 362 -15.24 -16.01 0.83
CA LEU A 362 -14.41 -15.61 -0.30
C LEU A 362 -13.66 -16.83 -0.86
N PRO A 363 -13.46 -16.92 -2.19
CA PRO A 363 -12.92 -18.12 -2.83
C PRO A 363 -11.45 -18.36 -2.46
N LYS A 364 -11.16 -19.58 -2.01
CA LYS A 364 -9.80 -20.03 -1.66
C LYS A 364 -8.83 -20.07 -2.84
N ASP A 365 -9.34 -20.19 -4.06
CA ASP A 365 -8.52 -20.19 -5.27
C ASP A 365 -7.85 -18.82 -5.50
N TYR A 366 -8.46 -17.75 -4.97
CA TYR A 366 -7.96 -16.39 -5.10
C TYR A 366 -7.35 -15.88 -3.79
N PHE A 367 -8.03 -16.07 -2.66
CA PHE A 367 -7.55 -15.67 -1.35
C PHE A 367 -6.77 -16.80 -0.71
N LYS A 368 -5.53 -16.52 -0.31
CA LYS A 368 -4.68 -17.49 0.37
C LYS A 368 -5.28 -17.91 1.73
N TYR A 369 -6.05 -17.02 2.34
CA TYR A 369 -6.64 -17.19 3.67
C TYR A 369 -8.17 -17.24 3.59
N GLU A 370 -8.77 -17.93 4.56
CA GLU A 370 -10.23 -18.08 4.65
C GLU A 370 -10.88 -16.80 5.18
N TRP A 371 -11.42 -16.01 4.26
CA TRP A 371 -12.20 -14.82 4.56
C TRP A 371 -13.70 -15.09 4.44
N ILE A 372 -14.47 -14.56 5.39
CA ILE A 372 -15.93 -14.59 5.37
C ILE A 372 -16.43 -13.15 5.40
N GLY A 373 -17.10 -12.71 4.33
CA GLY A 373 -17.82 -11.45 4.29
C GLY A 373 -19.17 -11.56 4.98
N LEU A 374 -19.55 -10.55 5.76
CA LEU A 374 -20.82 -10.49 6.48
C LEU A 374 -21.73 -9.46 5.81
N ALA A 375 -22.85 -9.91 5.24
CA ALA A 375 -23.81 -9.02 4.61
C ALA A 375 -24.64 -8.25 5.64
N SER A 376 -24.77 -6.94 5.42
CA SER A 376 -25.50 -6.03 6.32
C SER A 376 -27.00 -6.15 6.07
N LYS A 377 -27.66 -7.15 6.68
CA LYS A 377 -29.11 -7.46 6.60
C LYS A 377 -29.71 -7.48 5.18
N GLY A 378 -30.21 -8.63 4.77
CA GLY A 378 -31.02 -8.75 3.54
C GLY A 378 -32.14 -7.71 3.54
N LYS A 379 -32.24 -6.94 2.45
CA LYS A 379 -33.42 -6.12 2.16
C LYS A 379 -34.66 -6.99 1.98
#